data_AF-A0A2J8JCF2-F1
#
_entry.id   AF-A0A2J8JCF2-F1
#
_cell.length_a   1.000
_cell.length_b   1.000
_cell.length_c   1.000
_cell.angle_alpha   90.00
_cell.angle_beta   90.00
_cell.angle_gamma   90.00
#
_symmetry.space_group_name_H-M   'P 1'
#
loop_
_entity.id
_entity.type
_entity.pdbx_description
1 polymer ?
#
loop_
_entity_poly.entity_id
_entity_poly.type
_entity_poly.pdbx_seq_one_letter_code
_entity_poly.pdbx_strand_id
1 'polypeptide(L)'
;LSTSKGLIAGNLRYIEEDGTKVNCTCGATAVAVPSNIQGIRNLVTDAKFVLIVEKDATFQRLLDDNFCNKLSPCIMITSTPVFQHLKSKGKGVPDLNTRLLVKKLWDTFHIPVFTLVDADPHD
;
A
#
# COMPACT_ATOMS: atom_id res chain seq x y z
N LEU A 1 -11.76 17.73 5.26
CA LEU A 1 -10.49 17.13 4.82
C LEU A 1 -10.44 15.70 5.32
N SER A 2 -11.03 14.77 4.57
CA SER A 2 -10.92 13.34 4.88
C SER A 2 -9.63 12.87 4.23
N THR A 3 -8.57 12.70 5.01
CA THR A 3 -7.40 11.96 4.55
C THR A 3 -7.82 10.49 4.51
N SER A 4 -8.14 9.97 3.33
CA SER A 4 -8.36 8.53 3.17
C SER A 4 -7.08 7.80 3.60
N LYS A 5 -7.21 6.92 4.58
CA LYS A 5 -6.11 6.05 5.01
C LYS A 5 -5.85 5.05 3.89
N GLY A 6 -4.58 4.82 3.54
CA GLY A 6 -4.26 3.77 2.59
C GLY A 6 -4.73 2.40 3.08
N LEU A 7 -4.90 1.46 2.16
CA LEU A 7 -5.21 0.05 2.45
C LEU A 7 -4.12 -0.84 1.88
N ILE A 8 -3.95 -2.02 2.47
CA ILE A 8 -2.95 -3.03 2.15
C ILE A 8 -3.69 -4.34 1.91
N ALA A 9 -3.32 -5.06 0.86
CA ALA A 9 -3.72 -6.44 0.63
C ALA A 9 -2.57 -7.19 -0.04
N GLY A 10 -2.33 -8.45 0.34
CA GLY A 10 -1.29 -9.27 -0.28
C GLY A 10 -0.40 -9.96 0.74
N ASN A 11 0.68 -10.53 0.21
CA ASN A 11 1.65 -11.34 0.93
C ASN A 11 2.45 -10.53 1.96
N LEU A 12 1.81 -10.09 3.05
CA LEU A 12 2.45 -9.32 4.11
C LEU A 12 1.86 -9.69 5.47
N ARG A 13 2.75 -9.92 6.44
CA ARG A 13 2.40 -10.11 7.85
C ARG A 13 3.36 -9.30 8.72
N TYR A 14 2.87 -8.79 9.83
CA TYR A 14 3.68 -8.06 10.78
C TYR A 14 3.05 -8.02 12.16
N ILE A 15 3.77 -7.46 13.13
CA ILE A 15 3.29 -7.21 14.49
C ILE A 15 3.38 -5.71 14.76
N GLU A 16 2.28 -5.11 15.23
CA GLU A 16 2.26 -3.71 15.66
C GLU A 16 2.96 -3.53 17.02
N GLU A 17 3.17 -2.29 17.43
CA GLU A 17 3.89 -1.98 18.66
C GLU A 17 3.20 -2.53 19.92
N ASP A 18 1.87 -2.60 19.90
CA ASP A 18 1.04 -3.15 20.98
C ASP A 18 0.99 -4.69 21.01
N GLY A 19 1.68 -5.36 20.07
CA GLY A 19 1.69 -6.81 19.93
C GLY A 19 0.61 -7.38 19.02
N THR A 20 -0.25 -6.54 18.42
CA THR A 20 -1.29 -6.97 17.49
C THR A 20 -0.66 -7.59 16.25
N LYS A 21 -1.03 -8.85 15.95
CA LYS A 21 -0.58 -9.56 14.75
C LYS A 21 -1.48 -9.19 13.58
N VAL A 22 -0.89 -8.62 12.54
CA VAL A 22 -1.59 -8.23 11.32
C VAL A 22 -1.25 -9.20 10.20
N ASN A 23 -2.28 -9.66 9.50
CA ASN A 23 -2.16 -10.49 8.31
C ASN A 23 -2.89 -9.83 7.15
N CYS A 24 -2.15 -9.42 6.13
CA CYS A 24 -2.69 -8.77 4.93
C CYS A 24 -2.98 -9.76 3.79
N THR A 25 -2.70 -11.06 3.97
CA THR A 25 -2.82 -12.09 2.91
C THR A 25 -4.13 -11.94 2.15
N CYS A 26 -4.09 -12.01 0.81
CA CYS A 26 -5.27 -11.69 0.00
C CYS A 26 -6.46 -12.60 0.31
N GLY A 27 -7.50 -11.94 0.82
CA GLY A 27 -8.85 -12.43 1.05
C GLY A 27 -9.82 -11.29 0.75
N ALA A 28 -11.06 -11.38 1.24
CA ALA A 28 -12.10 -10.39 0.90
C ALA A 28 -11.87 -8.99 1.49
N THR A 29 -11.01 -8.83 2.50
CA THR A 29 -10.87 -7.57 3.25
C THR A 29 -9.43 -7.05 3.21
N ALA A 30 -9.26 -5.83 2.74
CA ALA A 30 -8.00 -5.10 2.85
C ALA A 30 -7.80 -4.55 4.27
N VAL A 31 -6.54 -4.42 4.67
CA VAL A 31 -6.15 -3.91 5.99
C VAL A 31 -5.73 -2.45 5.87
N ALA A 32 -6.15 -1.58 6.79
CA ALA A 32 -5.71 -0.19 6.77
C ALA A 32 -4.19 -0.06 7.01
N VAL A 33 -3.55 0.89 6.34
CA VAL A 33 -2.16 1.24 6.61
C VAL A 33 -2.04 1.72 8.07
N PRO A 34 -1.13 1.13 8.86
CA PRO A 34 -1.01 1.48 10.27
C PRO A 34 -0.49 2.92 10.44
N SER A 35 -0.95 3.61 11.48
CA SER A 35 -0.54 4.99 11.76
C SER A 35 0.89 5.09 12.33
N ASN A 36 1.43 4.01 12.89
CA ASN A 36 2.77 3.95 13.43
C ASN A 36 3.65 2.94 12.68
N ILE A 37 4.17 3.35 11.52
CA ILE A 37 5.04 2.49 10.69
C ILE A 37 6.35 2.10 11.40
N GLN A 38 6.88 3.00 12.24
CA GLN A 38 8.14 2.76 12.96
C GLN A 38 7.98 1.65 14.00
N GLY A 39 6.82 1.59 14.66
CA GLY A 39 6.47 0.57 15.64
C GLY A 39 6.26 -0.84 15.07
N ILE A 40 6.18 -1.01 13.74
CA ILE A 40 6.01 -2.32 13.11
C ILE A 40 7.25 -3.19 13.34
N ARG A 41 7.03 -4.40 13.85
CA ARG A 41 8.02 -5.46 14.14
C ARG A 41 7.68 -6.73 13.37
N ASN A 42 8.65 -7.64 13.28
CA ASN A 42 8.49 -8.97 12.66
C ASN A 42 7.78 -8.91 11.30
N LEU A 43 8.23 -7.98 10.45
CA LEU A 43 7.73 -7.84 9.08
C LEU A 43 8.15 -9.08 8.28
N VAL A 44 7.19 -9.78 7.67
CA VAL A 44 7.41 -11.03 6.92
C VAL A 44 6.63 -10.96 5.62
N THR A 45 7.33 -11.18 4.51
CA THR A 45 6.75 -11.20 3.16
C THR A 45 7.60 -12.05 2.23
N ASP A 46 6.94 -12.69 1.25
CA ASP A 46 7.55 -13.36 0.10
C ASP A 46 7.15 -12.70 -1.23
N ALA A 47 6.60 -11.47 -1.17
CA ALA A 47 6.11 -10.75 -2.33
C ALA A 47 7.23 -10.45 -3.33
N LYS A 48 6.94 -10.66 -4.62
CA LYS A 48 7.85 -10.35 -5.72
C LYS A 48 7.77 -8.89 -6.16
N PHE A 49 6.67 -8.22 -5.85
CA PHE A 49 6.46 -6.81 -6.15
C PHE A 49 5.42 -6.17 -5.24
N VAL A 50 5.48 -4.84 -5.15
CA VAL A 50 4.45 -3.98 -4.58
C VAL A 50 3.76 -3.23 -5.73
N LEU A 51 2.44 -3.27 -5.80
CA LEU A 51 1.63 -2.45 -6.69
C LEU A 51 0.91 -1.37 -5.90
N ILE A 52 1.26 -0.11 -6.15
CA ILE A 52 0.55 1.05 -5.63
C ILE A 52 -0.57 1.39 -6.60
N VAL A 53 -1.80 1.50 -6.09
CA VAL A 53 -2.99 1.86 -6.87
C VAL A 53 -3.49 3.21 -6.36
N GLU A 54 -3.63 4.18 -7.26
CA GLU A 54 -3.97 5.55 -6.87
C GLU A 54 -5.41 5.69 -6.37
N LYS A 55 -6.35 5.06 -7.08
CA LYS A 55 -7.79 5.22 -6.85
C LYS A 55 -8.34 4.02 -6.07
N ASP A 56 -9.03 4.32 -4.96
CA ASP A 56 -9.68 3.30 -4.12
C ASP A 56 -10.64 2.42 -4.94
N ALA A 57 -11.40 3.00 -5.89
CA ALA A 57 -12.30 2.23 -6.74
C ALA A 57 -11.55 1.21 -7.62
N THR A 58 -10.38 1.59 -8.16
CA THR A 58 -9.52 0.69 -8.94
C THR A 58 -8.93 -0.39 -8.04
N PHE A 59 -8.51 -0.03 -6.83
CA PHE A 59 -7.99 -0.98 -5.84
C PHE A 59 -9.04 -2.03 -5.46
N GLN A 60 -10.27 -1.61 -5.13
CA GLN A 60 -11.37 -2.51 -4.79
C GLN A 60 -11.70 -3.44 -5.96
N ARG A 61 -11.78 -2.91 -7.19
CA ARG A 61 -12.02 -3.72 -8.38
C ARG A 61 -10.94 -4.79 -8.59
N LEU A 62 -9.66 -4.45 -8.38
CA LEU A 62 -8.57 -5.42 -8.46
C LEU A 62 -8.67 -6.51 -7.37
N LEU A 63 -9.11 -6.15 -6.17
CA LEU A 63 -9.39 -7.13 -5.11
C LEU A 63 -10.51 -8.09 -5.49
N ASP A 64 -11.64 -7.56 -5.97
CA ASP A 64 -12.79 -8.35 -6.43
C ASP A 64 -12.39 -9.30 -7.57
N ASP A 65 -11.53 -8.84 -8.48
CA ASP A 65 -10.97 -9.63 -9.58
C ASP A 65 -9.92 -10.66 -9.14
N ASN A 66 -9.68 -10.82 -7.83
CA ASN A 66 -8.70 -11.73 -7.24
C ASN A 66 -7.27 -11.47 -7.75
N PHE A 67 -6.90 -10.21 -7.98
CA PHE A 67 -5.61 -9.82 -8.56
C PHE A 67 -4.42 -10.43 -7.82
N CYS A 68 -4.38 -10.34 -6.48
CA CYS A 68 -3.23 -10.86 -5.74
C CYS A 68 -3.13 -12.39 -5.75
N ASN A 69 -4.23 -13.10 -5.98
CA ASN A 69 -4.19 -14.56 -6.16
C ASN A 69 -3.64 -14.90 -7.56
N LYS A 70 -4.06 -14.15 -8.59
CA LYS A 70 -3.61 -14.32 -9.98
C LYS A 70 -2.14 -13.97 -10.19
N LEU A 71 -1.65 -12.93 -9.50
CA LEU A 71 -0.27 -12.43 -9.62
C LEU A 71 0.54 -12.62 -8.33
N SER A 72 0.18 -13.65 -7.57
CA SER A 72 0.89 -14.04 -6.34
C SER A 72 2.35 -14.43 -6.60
N PRO A 73 3.27 -14.19 -5.65
CA PRO A 73 3.07 -13.43 -4.42
C PRO A 73 3.28 -11.93 -4.67
N CYS A 74 2.35 -11.10 -4.20
CA CYS A 74 2.43 -9.64 -4.37
C CYS A 74 1.83 -8.89 -3.17
N ILE A 75 2.14 -7.61 -3.06
CA ILE A 75 1.47 -6.67 -2.14
C ILE A 75 0.82 -5.59 -2.99
N MET A 76 -0.42 -5.26 -2.69
CA MET A 76 -1.16 -4.17 -3.28
C MET A 76 -1.46 -3.14 -2.20
N ILE A 77 -1.22 -1.86 -2.50
CA ILE A 77 -1.45 -0.75 -1.55
C ILE A 77 -2.25 0.33 -2.27
N THR A 78 -3.36 0.79 -1.69
CA THR A 78 -4.03 2.02 -2.18
C THR A 78 -3.47 3.25 -1.48
N SER A 79 -3.25 4.31 -2.25
CA SER A 79 -2.93 5.64 -1.71
C SER A 79 -3.10 6.71 -2.76
N THR A 80 -3.57 7.88 -2.33
CA THR A 80 -3.40 9.13 -3.08
C THR A 80 -1.90 9.38 -3.32
N PRO A 81 -1.54 9.97 -4.48
CA PRO A 81 -0.34 9.61 -5.25
C PRO A 81 1.00 9.74 -4.50
N VAL A 82 1.66 8.60 -4.25
CA VAL A 82 2.98 8.43 -3.58
C VAL A 82 4.11 9.18 -4.30
N PHE A 83 3.98 9.34 -5.62
CA PHE A 83 4.97 9.96 -6.49
C PHE A 83 4.55 11.34 -7.02
N GLN A 84 3.58 12.00 -6.38
CA GLN A 84 3.31 13.42 -6.63
C GLN A 84 4.42 14.29 -6.02
N HIS A 85 5.63 14.20 -6.58
CA HIS A 85 6.64 15.21 -6.39
C HIS A 85 6.16 16.44 -7.17
N LEU A 86 5.80 17.50 -6.46
CA LEU A 86 5.75 18.87 -7.00
C LEU A 86 4.62 19.21 -8.00
N LYS A 87 3.34 18.93 -7.69
CA LYS A 87 2.26 19.72 -8.31
C LYS A 87 1.34 20.33 -7.27
N SER A 88 1.55 21.63 -7.07
CA SER A 88 0.68 22.59 -6.40
C SER A 88 0.53 22.41 -4.87
N LYS A 89 0.98 23.43 -4.15
CA LYS A 89 0.55 23.71 -2.77
C LYS A 89 -0.99 23.62 -2.69
N GLY A 90 -1.54 22.50 -2.24
CA GLY A 90 -2.91 22.48 -1.74
C GLY A 90 -3.85 21.30 -2.06
N LYS A 91 -3.46 20.23 -2.76
CA LYS A 91 -4.46 19.19 -3.13
C LYS A 91 -4.20 17.72 -2.78
N GLY A 92 -3.03 17.33 -2.28
CA GLY A 92 -2.90 15.99 -1.72
C GLY A 92 -1.45 15.62 -1.46
N VAL A 93 -1.07 15.59 -0.19
CA VAL A 93 0.17 14.94 0.21
C VAL A 93 -0.14 13.44 0.27
N PRO A 94 0.61 12.55 -0.41
CA PRO A 94 0.46 11.12 -0.20
C PRO A 94 0.52 10.80 1.29
N ASP A 95 -0.36 9.91 1.74
CA ASP A 95 -0.41 9.50 3.13
C ASP A 95 1.03 9.17 3.60
N LEU A 96 1.49 9.90 4.61
CA LEU A 96 2.86 9.79 5.12
C LEU A 96 3.15 8.35 5.52
N ASN A 97 2.16 7.66 6.08
CA ASN A 97 2.29 6.29 6.52
C ASN A 97 2.44 5.32 5.34
N THR A 98 1.67 5.50 4.26
CA THR A 98 1.87 4.69 3.05
C THR A 98 3.29 4.84 2.49
N ARG A 99 3.83 6.07 2.41
CA ARG A 99 5.20 6.30 1.94
C ARG A 99 6.24 5.63 2.84
N LEU A 100 6.08 5.77 4.15
CA LEU A 100 6.97 5.14 5.12
C LEU A 100 6.90 3.60 5.03
N LEU A 101 5.71 3.04 4.81
CA LEU A 101 5.54 1.60 4.64
C LEU A 101 6.23 1.10 3.37
N VAL A 102 6.00 1.76 2.23
CA VAL A 102 6.65 1.42 0.96
C VAL A 102 8.16 1.51 1.09
N LYS A 103 8.67 2.58 1.71
CA LYS A 103 10.11 2.73 1.99
C LYS A 103 10.63 1.60 2.88
N LYS A 104 9.91 1.23 3.94
CA LYS A 104 10.29 0.12 4.84
C LYS A 104 10.32 -1.23 4.10
N LEU A 105 9.37 -1.49 3.20
CA LEU A 105 9.35 -2.69 2.36
C LEU A 105 10.56 -2.72 1.40
N TRP A 106 10.86 -1.60 0.75
CA TRP A 106 12.05 -1.47 -0.10
C TRP A 106 13.35 -1.65 0.68
N ASP A 107 13.53 -0.92 1.78
CA ASP A 107 14.78 -0.95 2.57
C ASP A 107 15.02 -2.34 3.20
N THR A 108 13.94 -3.07 3.55
CA THR A 108 14.05 -4.39 4.23
C THR A 108 14.19 -5.54 3.23
N PHE A 109 13.43 -5.53 2.14
CA PHE A 109 13.31 -6.69 1.23
C PHE A 109 13.72 -6.41 -0.21
N HIS A 110 14.00 -5.14 -0.56
CA HIS A 110 14.33 -4.71 -1.92
C HIS A 110 13.26 -5.11 -2.94
N ILE A 111 11.99 -5.14 -2.52
CA ILE A 111 10.87 -5.54 -3.38
C ILE A 111 10.60 -4.42 -4.39
N PRO A 112 10.61 -4.71 -5.71
CA PRO A 112 10.25 -3.75 -6.74
C PRO A 112 8.88 -3.12 -6.52
N VAL A 113 8.79 -1.81 -6.71
CA VAL A 113 7.55 -1.02 -6.52
C VAL A 113 7.08 -0.50 -7.87
N PHE A 114 5.84 -0.81 -8.23
CA PHE A 114 5.14 -0.33 -9.41
C PHE A 114 3.95 0.52 -9.00
N THR A 115 3.54 1.45 -9.86
CA THR A 115 2.39 2.32 -9.61
C THR A 115 1.44 2.26 -10.79
N LEU A 116 0.15 2.07 -10.51
CA LEU A 116 -0.95 2.20 -11.45
C LEU A 116 -1.68 3.51 -11.15
N VAL A 117 -1.49 4.47 -12.06
CA VAL A 117 -2.08 5.82 -12.02
C VAL A 117 -2.88 6.06 -13.29
N ASP A 118 -3.85 6.96 -13.23
CA ASP A 118 -4.54 7.39 -14.44
C ASP A 118 -3.62 8.30 -15.29
N ALA A 119 -3.77 8.21 -16.61
CA ALA A 119 -2.97 8.98 -17.55
C ALA A 119 -3.65 10.32 -17.88
N ASP A 120 -4.09 11.06 -16.87
CA ASP A 120 -4.64 12.39 -17.07
C ASP A 120 -3.51 13.44 -17.11
N PRO A 121 -3.44 14.31 -18.15
CA PRO A 121 -2.41 15.36 -18.24
C PRO A 121 -2.55 16.44 -17.15
N HIS A 122 -3.59 16.34 -16.31
CA HIS A 122 -3.84 17.18 -15.15
C HIS A 122 -3.46 16.53 -13.81
N ASP A 123 -3.04 15.26 -13.82
CA ASP A 123 -2.40 14.58 -12.68
C ASP A 123 -0.90 14.94 -12.55
#